data_AF-A0A0Q4G1Z5-F1
#
_entry.id   AF-A0A0Q4G1Z5-F1
#
_cell.length_a   1.000
_cell.length_b   1.000
_cell.length_c   1.000
_cell.angle_alpha   90.00
_cell.angle_beta   90.00
_cell.angle_gamma   90.00
#
_symmetry.space_group_name_H-M   'P 1'
#
loop_
_entity.id
_entity.type
_entity.pdbx_description
1 polymer ?
#
loop_
_entity_poly.entity_id
_entity_poly.type
_entity_poly.pdbx_seq_one_letter_code
_entity_poly.pdbx_strand_id
1 'polypeptide(L)'
;MRIDTLPALLRAALQANLALPVAGAGTDARRFDVGATGDGAAEAGARPVASIAQPATSVQMLVALAAIDPAVERRRKQAVEAERGLTLLDRLDREVAAGAPPAEALEALADWTRGFTLPDDPQLAEIARAVDLRVRVELARHDLIA
;
A
#
# COMPACT_ATOMS: atom_id res chain seq x y z
N MET A 1 -41.62 12.09 3.64
CA MET A 1 -41.10 11.91 5.02
C MET A 1 -39.85 12.78 5.13
N ARG A 2 -39.92 13.88 5.90
CA ARG A 2 -38.87 14.91 5.97
C ARG A 2 -37.75 14.49 6.92
N ILE A 3 -36.51 14.54 6.47
CA ILE A 3 -35.29 14.23 7.24
C ILE A 3 -34.78 15.54 7.84
N ASP A 4 -35.45 16.07 8.87
CA ASP A 4 -35.12 17.40 9.41
C ASP A 4 -34.83 17.42 10.92
N THR A 5 -34.51 16.29 11.55
CA THR A 5 -34.24 16.27 12.99
C THR A 5 -32.98 15.49 13.34
N LEU A 6 -31.83 15.96 12.83
CA LEU A 6 -30.56 15.59 13.44
C LEU A 6 -30.36 16.40 14.73
N PRO A 7 -30.02 15.75 15.86
CA PRO A 7 -29.81 16.43 17.13
C PRO A 7 -28.69 17.47 17.02
N ALA A 8 -28.84 18.62 17.70
CA ALA A 8 -28.00 19.81 17.53
C ALA A 8 -26.49 19.54 17.71
N LEU A 9 -26.14 18.59 18.58
CA LEU A 9 -24.76 18.17 18.82
C LEU A 9 -24.12 17.52 17.59
N LEU A 10 -24.88 16.73 16.82
CA LEU A 10 -24.38 16.04 15.63
C LEU A 10 -24.11 17.03 14.48
N ARG A 11 -24.93 18.08 14.39
CA ARG A 11 -24.77 19.15 13.41
C ARG A 11 -23.56 20.04 13.72
N ALA A 12 -23.30 20.34 14.99
CA ALA A 12 -22.09 21.07 15.41
C ALA A 12 -20.80 20.28 15.11
N ALA A 13 -20.81 18.96 15.34
CA ALA A 13 -19.67 18.09 15.04
C ALA A 13 -19.37 18.01 13.53
N LEU A 14 -20.40 17.95 12.67
CA LEU A 14 -20.21 17.91 11.22
C LEU A 14 -19.70 19.25 10.65
N GLN A 15 -20.17 20.38 11.21
CA GLN A 15 -19.74 21.72 10.78
C GLN A 15 -18.28 22.02 11.16
N ALA A 16 -17.78 21.46 12.27
CA ALA A 16 -16.39 21.64 12.69
C ALA A 16 -15.38 20.95 11.74
N ASN A 17 -15.75 19.82 11.13
CA ASN A 17 -14.87 19.07 10.24
C ASN A 17 -14.73 19.66 8.82
N LEU A 18 -15.64 20.55 8.42
CA LEU A 18 -15.63 21.19 7.09
C LEU A 18 -14.84 22.51 7.06
N ALA A 19 -14.35 22.99 8.21
CA ALA A 19 -13.71 24.30 8.37
C ALA A 19 -12.18 24.24 8.56
N LEU A 20 -11.52 23.11 8.26
CA LEU A 20 -10.07 23.06 8.22
C LEU A 20 -9.57 23.66 6.89
N PRO A 21 -8.83 24.78 6.90
CA PRO A 21 -8.20 25.28 5.69
C PRO A 21 -7.12 24.29 5.25
N VAL A 22 -7.22 23.78 4.02
CA VAL A 22 -6.07 23.15 3.35
C VAL A 22 -5.09 24.29 3.01
N ALA A 23 -4.28 24.68 3.98
CA ALA A 23 -3.22 25.64 3.79
C ALA A 23 -2.09 24.95 3.02
N GLY A 24 -1.93 25.34 1.75
CA GLY A 24 -0.78 24.96 0.95
C GLY A 24 0.51 25.43 1.60
N ALA A 25 1.53 24.57 1.55
CA ALA A 25 2.92 24.93 1.81
C ALA A 25 3.77 24.42 0.64
N GLY A 26 3.86 25.25 -0.39
CA GLY A 26 5.04 25.31 -1.23
C GLY A 26 6.08 26.19 -0.53
N THR A 27 7.34 25.76 -0.58
CA THR A 27 8.63 26.45 -0.31
C THR A 27 9.63 25.31 -0.07
N ASP A 28 10.88 25.30 -0.50
CA ASP A 28 11.73 26.32 -1.10
C ASP A 28 12.88 25.60 -1.83
N ALA A 29 13.55 26.34 -2.68
CA ALA A 29 14.67 25.96 -3.53
C ALA A 29 15.81 25.20 -2.81
N ARG A 30 16.26 24.11 -3.43
CA ARG A 30 17.67 23.69 -3.38
C ARG A 30 18.22 23.59 -4.78
N ARG A 31 18.53 24.78 -5.32
CA ARG A 31 19.50 24.99 -6.38
C ARG A 31 20.85 24.47 -5.86
N PHE A 32 21.34 23.36 -6.41
CA PHE A 32 22.70 22.91 -6.15
C PHE A 32 23.66 23.85 -6.89
N ASP A 33 24.22 24.79 -6.15
CA ASP A 33 25.42 25.54 -6.52
C ASP A 33 26.61 24.57 -6.45
N VAL A 34 27.24 24.29 -7.59
CA VAL A 34 28.58 23.71 -7.65
C VAL A 34 29.51 24.82 -8.08
N GLY A 35 29.95 25.59 -7.09
CA GLY A 35 30.99 26.60 -7.18
C GLY A 35 32.23 26.17 -6.43
N ALA A 36 33.26 25.81 -7.19
CA ALA A 36 34.69 26.02 -6.94
C ALA A 36 35.30 25.64 -5.57
N THR A 37 36.14 24.60 -5.61
CA THR A 37 37.48 24.65 -4.99
C THR A 37 38.51 24.20 -6.01
N GLY A 38 39.44 25.09 -6.32
CA GLY A 38 40.51 24.90 -7.27
C GLY A 38 41.72 24.15 -6.74
N ASP A 39 42.55 23.81 -7.72
CA ASP A 39 43.99 23.63 -7.75
C ASP A 39 44.71 22.60 -6.87
N GLY A 40 45.39 21.70 -7.59
CA GLY A 40 46.42 20.80 -7.09
C GLY A 40 47.02 20.00 -8.23
N ALA A 41 47.87 20.63 -9.04
CA ALA A 41 48.67 19.98 -10.06
C ALA A 41 49.65 18.96 -9.43
N ALA A 42 49.70 17.74 -9.97
CA ALA A 42 50.89 16.90 -9.97
C ALA A 42 50.77 15.81 -11.04
N GLU A 43 51.55 15.99 -12.10
CA GLU A 43 51.88 15.04 -13.15
C GLU A 43 52.71 13.88 -12.56
N ALA A 44 52.38 12.62 -12.87
CA ALA A 44 53.36 11.54 -13.12
C ALA A 44 52.68 10.15 -13.21
N GLY A 45 53.03 9.43 -14.28
CA GLY A 45 53.17 7.97 -14.21
C GLY A 45 52.03 7.16 -14.81
N ALA A 46 52.04 7.03 -16.14
CA ALA A 46 51.36 5.93 -16.81
C ALA A 46 51.90 4.58 -16.30
N ARG A 47 51.00 3.79 -15.69
CA ARG A 47 51.11 2.33 -15.67
C ARG A 47 49.75 1.77 -16.06
N PRO A 48 49.63 1.02 -17.17
CA PRO A 48 48.41 0.27 -17.44
C PRO A 48 48.43 -0.93 -16.49
N VAL A 49 47.91 -0.74 -15.28
CA VAL A 49 47.39 -1.87 -14.51
C VAL A 49 46.15 -2.32 -15.25
N ALA A 50 46.23 -3.51 -15.84
CA ALA A 50 45.07 -4.20 -16.36
C ALA A 50 44.01 -4.25 -15.25
N SER A 51 43.00 -3.39 -15.38
CA SER A 51 41.82 -3.42 -14.54
C SER A 51 41.13 -4.72 -14.86
N ILE A 52 41.40 -5.73 -14.04
CA ILE A 52 40.51 -6.88 -13.92
C ILE A 52 39.19 -6.25 -13.51
N ALA A 53 38.24 -6.20 -14.44
CA ALA A 53 36.88 -5.76 -14.19
C ALA A 53 36.27 -6.69 -13.14
N GLN A 54 36.55 -6.39 -11.87
CA GLN A 54 35.87 -7.01 -10.76
C GLN A 54 34.42 -6.51 -10.79
N PRO A 55 33.45 -7.39 -10.49
CA PRO A 55 32.04 -7.08 -10.67
C PRO A 55 31.60 -6.11 -9.57
N ALA A 56 31.83 -4.81 -9.79
CA ALA A 56 31.34 -3.74 -8.91
C ALA A 56 29.81 -3.82 -8.72
N THR A 57 29.11 -4.43 -9.67
CA THR A 57 27.68 -4.75 -9.60
C THR A 57 27.33 -5.72 -8.48
N SER A 58 28.20 -6.67 -8.12
CA SER A 58 27.87 -7.73 -7.15
C SER A 58 27.87 -7.22 -5.71
N VAL A 59 28.82 -6.38 -5.31
CA VAL A 59 28.86 -5.84 -3.93
C VAL A 59 27.76 -4.81 -3.72
N GLN A 60 27.55 -3.92 -4.70
CA GLN A 60 26.46 -2.94 -4.63
C GLN A 60 25.09 -3.63 -4.58
N MET A 61 24.90 -4.73 -5.31
CA MET A 61 23.66 -5.51 -5.26
C MET A 61 23.49 -6.25 -3.93
N LEU A 62 24.56 -6.78 -3.32
CA LEU A 62 24.48 -7.41 -1.99
C LEU A 62 24.18 -6.39 -0.88
N VAL A 63 24.75 -5.17 -0.96
CA VAL A 63 24.43 -4.06 -0.04
C VAL A 63 22.98 -3.61 -0.22
N ALA A 64 22.50 -3.51 -1.46
CA ALA A 64 21.11 -3.19 -1.75
C ALA A 64 20.14 -4.26 -1.22
N LEU A 65 20.49 -5.55 -1.34
CA LEU A 65 19.68 -6.65 -0.81
C LEU A 65 19.67 -6.69 0.71
N ALA A 66 20.79 -6.35 1.36
CA ALA A 66 20.90 -6.22 2.82
C ALA A 66 20.12 -5.02 3.37
N ALA A 67 19.88 -4.00 2.54
CA ALA A 67 19.05 -2.85 2.91
C ALA A 67 17.53 -3.14 2.87
N ILE A 68 17.10 -4.30 2.35
CA ILE A 68 15.70 -4.72 2.35
C ILE A 68 15.35 -5.26 3.74
N ASP A 69 14.57 -4.51 4.50
CA ASP A 69 14.02 -4.96 5.77
C ASP A 69 12.98 -6.08 5.54
N PRO A 70 13.22 -7.31 6.03
CA PRO A 70 12.29 -8.43 5.87
C PRO A 70 10.91 -8.16 6.49
N ALA A 71 10.81 -7.32 7.52
CA ALA A 71 9.54 -6.96 8.14
C ALA A 71 8.69 -6.08 7.21
N VAL A 72 9.33 -5.13 6.51
CA VAL A 72 8.65 -4.26 5.53
C VAL A 72 8.11 -5.09 4.37
N GLU A 73 8.90 -6.04 3.83
CA GLU A 73 8.43 -6.88 2.73
C GLU A 73 7.31 -7.84 3.17
N ARG A 74 7.36 -8.40 4.39
CA ARG A 74 6.24 -9.19 4.93
C ARG A 74 4.96 -8.36 5.05
N ARG A 75 5.04 -7.16 5.62
CA ARG A 75 3.89 -6.25 5.73
C ARG A 75 3.33 -5.89 4.35
N ARG A 76 4.19 -5.64 3.37
CA ARG A 76 3.77 -5.36 1.98
C ARG A 76 3.01 -6.53 1.37
N LYS A 77 3.52 -7.75 1.51
CA LYS A 77 2.83 -8.96 1.01
C LYS A 77 1.47 -9.17 1.68
N GLN A 78 1.42 -9.03 3.00
CA GLN A 78 0.17 -9.12 3.76
C GLN A 78 -0.85 -8.04 3.33
N ALA A 79 -0.38 -6.83 3.01
CA ALA A 79 -1.25 -5.76 2.50
C ALA A 79 -1.82 -6.09 1.11
N VAL A 80 -0.98 -6.62 0.21
CA VAL A 80 -1.43 -7.06 -1.12
C VAL A 80 -2.48 -8.18 -1.03
N GLU A 81 -2.33 -9.13 -0.09
CA GLU A 81 -3.35 -10.17 0.10
C GLU A 81 -4.68 -9.62 0.63
N ALA A 82 -4.65 -8.61 1.51
CA ALA A 82 -5.86 -7.93 1.97
C ALA A 82 -6.53 -7.13 0.83
N GLU A 83 -5.73 -6.42 0.02
CA GLU A 83 -6.20 -5.68 -1.16
C GLU A 83 -6.85 -6.60 -2.20
N ARG A 84 -6.32 -7.82 -2.37
CA ARG A 84 -6.93 -8.85 -3.22
C ARG A 84 -8.34 -9.21 -2.74
N GLY A 85 -8.54 -9.40 -1.44
CA GLY A 85 -9.86 -9.67 -0.87
C GLY A 85 -10.84 -8.53 -1.15
N LEU A 86 -10.40 -7.28 -1.01
CA LEU A 86 -11.20 -6.10 -1.33
C LEU A 86 -11.57 -6.04 -2.82
N THR A 87 -10.62 -6.32 -3.71
CA THR A 87 -10.86 -6.33 -5.16
C THR A 87 -11.90 -7.38 -5.57
N LEU A 88 -11.87 -8.55 -4.92
CA LEU A 88 -12.86 -9.60 -5.15
C LEU A 88 -14.26 -9.20 -4.67
N LEU A 89 -14.37 -8.50 -3.54
CA LEU A 89 -15.63 -7.91 -3.09
C LEU A 89 -16.17 -6.89 -4.09
N ASP A 90 -15.33 -5.99 -4.59
CA ASP A 90 -15.72 -5.00 -5.60
C ASP A 90 -16.17 -5.65 -6.92
N ARG A 91 -15.59 -6.80 -7.28
CA ARG A 91 -16.04 -7.60 -8.42
C ARG A 91 -17.43 -8.18 -8.16
N LEU A 92 -17.63 -8.83 -7.00
CA LEU A 92 -18.92 -9.38 -6.60
C LEU A 92 -20.02 -8.32 -6.63
N ASP A 93 -19.78 -7.16 -6.01
CA ASP A 93 -20.76 -6.07 -5.93
C ASP A 93 -21.16 -5.57 -7.33
N ARG A 94 -20.21 -5.49 -8.28
CA ARG A 94 -20.51 -5.13 -9.67
C ARG A 94 -21.32 -6.18 -10.41
N GLU A 95 -21.02 -7.47 -10.23
CA GLU A 95 -21.76 -8.56 -10.86
C GLU A 95 -23.20 -8.62 -10.35
N VAL A 96 -23.39 -8.50 -9.03
CA VAL A 96 -24.71 -8.42 -8.38
C VAL A 96 -25.49 -7.21 -8.87
N ALA A 97 -24.86 -6.02 -8.94
CA ALA A 97 -25.51 -4.82 -9.45
C ALA A 97 -25.91 -4.93 -10.93
N ALA A 98 -25.15 -5.68 -11.73
CA ALA A 98 -25.47 -5.97 -13.12
C ALA A 98 -26.55 -7.06 -13.30
N GLY A 99 -26.98 -7.72 -12.21
CA GLY A 99 -27.89 -8.87 -12.26
C GLY A 99 -27.26 -10.14 -12.85
N ALA A 100 -25.93 -10.20 -12.93
CA ALA A 100 -25.21 -11.37 -13.40
C ALA A 100 -25.08 -12.40 -12.26
N PRO A 101 -25.09 -13.72 -12.56
CA PRO A 101 -24.85 -14.75 -11.55
C PRO A 101 -23.39 -14.70 -11.09
N PRO A 102 -23.11 -14.39 -9.81
CA PRO A 102 -21.74 -14.09 -9.37
C PRO A 102 -20.93 -15.33 -8.93
N ALA A 103 -21.18 -16.48 -9.56
CA ALA A 103 -20.66 -17.77 -9.10
C ALA A 103 -19.13 -17.81 -9.01
N GLU A 104 -18.44 -17.29 -10.04
CA GLU A 104 -16.97 -17.25 -10.09
C GLU A 104 -16.39 -16.31 -9.03
N ALA A 105 -17.01 -15.14 -8.81
CA ALA A 105 -16.56 -14.19 -7.79
C ALA A 105 -16.73 -14.75 -6.37
N LEU A 106 -17.82 -15.46 -6.11
CA LEU A 106 -18.07 -16.14 -4.83
C LEU A 106 -17.08 -17.28 -4.59
N GLU A 107 -16.79 -18.10 -5.61
CA GLU A 107 -15.79 -19.17 -5.50
C GLU A 107 -14.40 -18.59 -5.19
N ALA A 108 -14.01 -17.52 -5.88
CA ALA A 108 -12.74 -16.84 -5.62
C ALA A 108 -12.65 -16.25 -4.19
N LEU A 109 -13.77 -15.75 -3.65
CA LEU A 109 -13.84 -15.27 -2.25
C LEU A 109 -13.76 -16.42 -1.24
N ALA A 110 -14.39 -17.56 -1.52
CA ALA A 110 -14.28 -18.77 -0.70
C ALA A 110 -12.84 -19.32 -0.70
N ASP A 111 -12.17 -19.29 -1.85
CA ASP A 111 -10.76 -19.67 -1.96
C ASP A 111 -9.85 -18.73 -1.20
N TRP A 112 -10.07 -17.42 -1.34
CA TRP A 112 -9.29 -16.40 -0.65
C TRP A 112 -9.43 -16.56 0.87
N THR A 113 -10.65 -16.70 1.41
CA THR A 113 -10.87 -16.88 2.86
C THR A 113 -10.19 -18.13 3.42
N ARG A 114 -10.16 -19.23 2.67
CA ARG A 114 -9.45 -20.46 3.10
C ARG A 114 -7.94 -20.28 3.23
N GLY A 115 -7.35 -19.43 2.39
CA GLY A 115 -5.91 -19.14 2.41
C GLY A 115 -5.52 -17.90 3.21
N PHE A 116 -6.48 -17.09 3.65
CA PHE A 116 -6.23 -15.81 4.27
C PHE A 116 -5.74 -15.96 5.70
N THR A 117 -4.61 -15.30 6.01
CA THR A 117 -4.06 -15.23 7.35
C THR A 117 -4.02 -13.79 7.82
N LEU A 118 -4.42 -13.56 9.07
CA LEU A 118 -4.44 -12.22 9.62
C LEU A 118 -3.01 -11.64 9.72
N PRO A 119 -2.79 -10.39 9.26
CA PRO A 119 -1.48 -9.73 9.36
C PRO A 119 -1.03 -9.49 10.82
N ASP A 120 0.29 -9.42 11.03
CA ASP A 120 0.87 -9.16 12.36
C ASP A 120 0.81 -7.66 12.73
N ASP A 121 0.89 -6.79 11.73
CA ASP A 121 0.83 -5.35 11.90
C ASP A 121 -0.58 -4.94 12.41
N PRO A 122 -0.71 -4.31 13.59
CA PRO A 122 -2.02 -4.07 14.21
C PRO A 122 -2.97 -3.25 13.36
N GLN A 123 -2.46 -2.23 12.66
CA GLN A 123 -3.27 -1.36 11.80
C GLN A 123 -3.78 -2.13 10.59
N LEU A 124 -2.91 -2.87 9.90
CA LEU A 124 -3.31 -3.69 8.77
C LEU A 124 -4.25 -4.83 9.20
N ALA A 125 -4.03 -5.42 10.38
CA ALA A 125 -4.87 -6.47 10.94
C ALA A 125 -6.30 -6.00 11.20
N GLU A 126 -6.51 -4.74 11.60
CA GLU A 126 -7.83 -4.16 11.77
C GLU A 126 -8.61 -4.10 10.46
N ILE A 127 -7.97 -3.59 9.40
CA ILE A 127 -8.56 -3.52 8.06
C ILE A 127 -8.83 -4.94 7.52
N ALA A 128 -7.85 -5.83 7.64
CA ALA A 128 -7.96 -7.24 7.26
C ALA A 128 -9.15 -7.94 7.91
N ARG A 129 -9.40 -7.71 9.21
CA ARG A 129 -10.58 -8.26 9.93
C ARG A 129 -11.89 -7.73 9.35
N ALA A 130 -11.95 -6.44 9.02
CA ALA A 130 -13.15 -5.86 8.43
C ALA A 130 -13.44 -6.45 7.04
N VAL A 131 -12.41 -6.63 6.22
CA VAL A 131 -12.51 -7.29 4.91
C VAL A 131 -12.98 -8.74 5.08
N ASP A 132 -12.31 -9.53 5.92
CA ASP A 132 -12.69 -10.93 6.16
C ASP A 132 -14.14 -11.06 6.64
N LEU A 133 -14.55 -10.25 7.62
CA LEU A 133 -15.94 -10.24 8.09
C LEU A 133 -16.93 -9.96 6.95
N ARG A 134 -16.63 -8.97 6.10
CA ARG A 134 -17.48 -8.63 4.96
C ARG A 134 -17.57 -9.80 3.97
N VAL A 135 -16.45 -10.45 3.66
CA VAL A 135 -16.43 -11.63 2.79
C VAL A 135 -17.29 -12.75 3.37
N ARG A 136 -17.12 -13.08 4.65
CA ARG A 136 -17.90 -14.14 5.31
C ARG A 136 -19.40 -13.84 5.30
N VAL A 137 -19.79 -12.58 5.50
CA VAL A 137 -21.20 -12.16 5.41
C VAL A 137 -21.74 -12.29 3.99
N GLU A 138 -20.97 -11.93 2.96
CA GLU A 138 -21.42 -12.07 1.57
C GLU A 138 -21.51 -13.54 1.15
N LEU A 139 -20.57 -14.40 1.56
CA LEU A 139 -20.69 -15.85 1.35
C LEU A 139 -21.91 -16.42 2.09
N ALA A 140 -22.20 -15.95 3.30
CA ALA A 140 -23.40 -16.33 4.06
C ALA A 140 -24.70 -15.98 3.35
N ARG A 141 -24.76 -14.79 2.75
CA ARG A 141 -25.93 -14.33 2.01
C ARG A 141 -26.26 -15.24 0.81
N HIS A 142 -25.27 -15.94 0.29
CA HIS A 142 -25.39 -16.82 -0.87
C HIS A 142 -25.37 -18.30 -0.49
N ASP A 143 -25.54 -18.63 0.80
CA ASP A 143 -25.55 -20.01 1.35
C ASP A 143 -24.25 -20.81 1.09
N LEU A 144 -23.11 -20.13 1.00
CA LEU A 144 -21.80 -20.73 0.69
C LEU A 144 -20.85 -20.84 1.90
N ILE A 145 -21.37 -20.79 3.14
CA ILE A 145 -20.51 -20.95 4.32
C ILE A 145 -20.12 -22.42 4.51
N ALA A 146 -18.82 -22.67 4.66
CA ALA A 146 -18.23 -23.86 5.28
C ALA A 146 -17.89 -23.58 6.76
#